data_AF-A0A2T1EN58-F1
#
_entry.id   AF-A0A2T1EN58-F1
#
_cell.length_a   1.000
_cell.length_b   1.000
_cell.length_c   1.000
_cell.angle_alpha   90.00
_cell.angle_beta   90.00
_cell.angle_gamma   90.00
#
_symmetry.space_group_name_H-M   'P 1'
#
loop_
_entity.id
_entity.type
_entity.pdbx_description
1 polymer ?
#
loop_
_entity_poly.entity_id
_entity_poly.type
_entity_poly.pdbx_seq_one_letter_code
_entity_poly.pdbx_strand_id
1 'polypeptide(L)' 'MSQTLERDLGSLALLRQGKRDRYIAQHLIISESTVKFHMNNVLVKFKAKTRCQAIANGWI' A
#
# COMPACT_ATOMS: atom_id res chain seq x y z
N MET A 1 -17.23 2.30 2.77
CA MET A 1 -16.69 1.17 2.00
C MET A 1 -15.35 0.76 2.63
N SER A 2 -15.41 0.00 3.72
CA SER A 2 -14.23 -0.61 4.34
C SER A 2 -14.06 -2.00 3.72
N GLN A 3 -13.74 -2.04 2.43
CA GLN A 3 -13.10 -3.22 1.87
C GLN A 3 -11.61 -2.98 2.08
N THR A 4 -11.11 -3.68 3.09
CA THR A 4 -9.70 -3.98 3.27
C THR A 4 -9.11 -4.32 1.89
N LEU A 5 -7.81 -4.13 1.72
CA LEU A 5 -7.05 -4.54 0.55
C LEU A 5 -7.06 -6.09 0.43
N GLU A 6 -8.23 -6.74 0.39
CA GLU A 6 -8.50 -8.13 0.81
C GLU A 6 -8.02 -9.19 -0.16
N ARG A 7 -7.21 -8.83 -1.15
CA ARG A 7 -6.28 -9.79 -1.72
C ARG A 7 -4.88 -9.26 -1.49
N ASP A 8 -4.36 -9.63 -0.32
CA ASP A 8 -3.11 -9.27 0.38
C ASP A 8 -1.80 -9.51 -0.45
N LEU A 9 -1.88 -9.57 -1.78
CA LEU A 9 -0.75 -9.82 -2.68
C LEU A 9 -0.78 -8.98 -3.97
N GLY A 10 -1.96 -8.72 -4.55
CA GLY A 10 -2.06 -8.10 -5.89
C GLY A 10 -1.73 -6.61 -5.92
N SER A 11 -2.29 -5.84 -4.99
CA SER A 11 -2.07 -4.39 -4.91
C SER A 11 -0.76 -4.03 -4.21
N LEU A 12 -0.28 -4.89 -3.29
CA LEU A 12 1.00 -4.75 -2.61
C LEU A 12 2.19 -5.00 -3.55
N ALA A 13 2.03 -5.82 -4.60
CA ALA A 13 3.05 -5.98 -5.64
C ALA A 13 3.34 -4.66 -6.38
N LEU A 14 2.36 -3.77 -6.53
CA LEU A 14 2.56 -2.43 -7.09
C LEU A 14 3.33 -1.52 -6.12
N LEU A 15 3.17 -1.75 -4.82
CA LEU A 15 3.95 -1.07 -3.78
C LEU A 15 5.42 -1.50 -3.79
N ARG A 16 5.70 -2.79 -4.05
CA ARG A 16 7.06 -3.35 -4.24
C ARG A 16 7.83 -2.67 -5.37
N GLN A 17 7.13 -2.21 -6.41
CA GLN A 17 7.76 -1.57 -7.57
C GLN A 17 8.10 -0.09 -7.36
N GLY A 18 7.92 0.46 -6.15
CA GLY A 18 8.23 1.87 -5.87
C GLY A 18 7.31 2.86 -6.56
N LYS A 19 6.14 2.42 -7.06
CA LYS A 19 5.21 3.29 -7.79
C LYS A 19 4.67 4.40 -6.88
N ARG A 20 4.41 5.57 -7.48
CA ARG A 20 3.79 6.72 -6.81
C ARG A 20 2.30 6.46 -6.56
N ASP A 21 1.74 7.05 -5.51
CA ASP A 21 0.32 6.89 -5.12
C ASP A 21 -0.64 7.18 -6.29
N ARG A 22 -0.34 8.20 -7.11
CA ARG A 22 -1.08 8.53 -8.34
C ARG A 22 -1.18 7.37 -9.32
N TYR A 23 -0.08 6.64 -9.53
CA TYR A 23 -0.07 5.50 -10.45
C TYR A 23 -0.95 4.37 -9.91
N ILE A 24 -0.88 4.12 -8.61
CA ILE A 24 -1.67 3.09 -7.93
C ILE A 24 -3.16 3.46 -7.97
N ALA A 25 -3.48 4.73 -7.73
CA ALA A 25 -4.82 5.29 -7.80
C ALA A 25 -5.43 5.09 -9.19
N GLN A 26 -4.69 5.42 -10.25
CA GLN A 26 -5.14 5.21 -11.63
C GLN A 26 -5.31 3.73 -11.97
N HIS A 27 -4.36 2.89 -11.59
CA HIS A 27 -4.39 1.46 -11.89
C HIS A 27 -5.53 0.73 -11.19
N LEU A 28 -5.83 1.12 -9.94
CA LEU A 28 -6.90 0.53 -9.15
C LEU A 28 -8.25 1.25 -9.30
N ILE A 29 -8.29 2.33 -10.09
CA ILE A 29 -9.49 3.17 -10.31
C ILE A 29 -10.07 3.66 -8.97
N ILE A 30 -9.19 4.21 -8.12
CA ILE A 30 -9.52 4.81 -6.82
C ILE A 30 -8.85 6.17 -6.66
N SER A 31 -9.21 6.90 -5.61
CA SER A 31 -8.58 8.19 -5.32
C SER A 31 -7.17 8.04 -4.70
N GLU A 32 -6.31 9.04 -4.87
CA GLU A 32 -5.00 9.09 -4.19
C GLU A 32 -5.15 9.08 -2.66
N SER A 33 -6.22 9.68 -2.11
CA SER A 33 -6.48 9.67 -0.66
C SER A 33 -6.86 8.28 -0.16
N THR A 34 -7.59 7.49 -0.97
CA THR A 34 -7.85 6.06 -0.68
C THR A 34 -6.53 5.28 -0.63
N VAL A 35 -5.62 5.51 -1.58
CA VAL A 35 -4.28 4.88 -1.57
C VAL A 35 -3.49 5.24 -0.29
N LYS A 36 -3.48 6.52 0.11
CA LYS A 36 -2.81 6.98 1.33
C LYS A 36 -3.37 6.35 2.60
N PHE A 37 -4.70 6.24 2.69
CA PHE A 37 -5.35 5.58 3.80
C PHE A 37 -4.90 4.11 3.92
N HIS A 38 -4.90 3.36 2.81
CA HIS A 38 -4.41 1.97 2.82
C HIS A 38 -2.92 1.87 3.09
N MET A 39 -2.09 2.77 2.56
CA MET A 39 -0.66 2.83 2.87
C MET A 39 -0.41 3.03 4.36
N ASN A 40 -1.14 3.94 5.01
CA ASN A 40 -1.02 4.16 6.44
C ASN A 40 -1.31 2.89 7.24
N ASN A 41 -2.34 2.14 6.84
CA ASN A 41 -2.67 0.85 7.47
C ASN A 41 -1.55 -0.18 7.28
N VAL A 42 -0.91 -0.23 6.11
CA VAL A 42 0.26 -1.10 5.84
C VAL A 42 1.45 -0.72 6.72
N LEU A 43 1.76 0.57 6.83
CA LEU A 43 2.84 1.07 7.69
C LEU A 43 2.62 0.69 9.16
N VAL A 44 1.39 0.86 9.66
CA VAL A 44 1.01 0.44 11.02
C VAL A 44 1.12 -1.07 11.19
N LYS A 45 0.59 -1.86 10.25
CA LYS A 45 0.66 -3.35 10.28
C LYS A 45 2.09 -3.85 10.37
N PHE A 46 3.03 -3.24 9.64
CA PHE A 46 4.44 -3.64 9.61
C PHE A 46 5.35 -2.82 10.55
N LYS A 47 4.79 -2.03 11.47
CA LYS A 47 5.54 -1.19 12.42
C LYS A 47 6.61 -0.34 11.73
N ALA A 48 6.27 0.23 10.59
CA ALA A 48 7.16 1.00 9.73
C ALA A 48 6.76 2.47 9.68
N LYS A 49 7.74 3.36 9.56
CA LYS A 49 7.53 4.80 9.36
C LYS A 49 7.55 5.20 7.90
N THR A 50 8.18 4.38 7.06
CA THR A 50 8.31 4.63 5.63
C THR A 50 7.92 3.38 4.85
N ARG A 51 7.51 3.59 3.59
CA ARG A 51 7.23 2.49 2.66
C ARG A 51 8.41 1.53 2.50
N CYS A 52 9.64 2.04 2.52
CA CYS A 52 10.84 1.22 2.44
C CYS A 52 11.05 0.38 3.70
N GLN A 53 10.80 0.98 4.87
CA GLN A 53 10.86 0.26 6.13
C GLN A 53 9.77 -0.82 6.23
N ALA A 54 8.59 -0.58 5.67
CA ALA A 54 7.53 -1.61 5.63
C ALA A 54 7.95 -2.82 4.79
N ILE A 55 8.63 -2.58 3.66
CA ILE A 55 9.22 -3.64 2.84
C ILE A 55 10.30 -4.40 3.63
N ALA A 56 11.15 -3.70 4.38
CA ALA A 56 12.23 -4.32 5.15
C ALA A 56 11.75 -5.09 6.40
N ASN A 57 10.74 -4.57 7.12
CA ASN A 57 10.26 -5.13 8.39
C ASN A 57 9.28 -6.29 8.22
N GLY A 58 8.56 -6.34 7.10
CA GLY A 58 7.37 -7.16 6.95
C GLY A 58 7.48 -8.31 5.98
N TRP A 59 8.53 -8.35 5.17
CA TRP A 59 8.66 -9.28 4.05
C TRP A 59 9.98 -10.05 4.13
N ILE A 60 9.98 -11.12 4.94
CA ILE A 60 10.80 -12.31 4.71
C ILE A 60 9.83 -13.44 4.34
#